data_AF-A0A5B6W5B9-F1
#
_entry.id   AF-A0A5B6W5B9-F1
#
_cell.length_a   1.000
_cell.length_b   1.000
_cell.length_c   1.000
_cell.angle_alpha   90.00
_cell.angle_beta   90.00
_cell.angle_gamma   90.00
#
_symmetry.space_group_name_H-M   'P 1'
#
loop_
_entity.id
_entity.type
_entity.pdbx_description
1 polymer ?
#
loop_
_entity_poly.entity_id
_entity_poly.type
_entity_poly.pdbx_seq_one_letter_code
_entity_poly.pdbx_strand_id
1 'polypeptide(L)'
;MNFIICSDQFSDPAKGIYGAGAHSDFGFITLLATDDVMGLQICKDKDAKPQIWEYVTPIKGAFIVNLGDMLERWSNCMFKSTLHRVLGNGQDRYSIAYFVEPNHDCLVECLPTCKTEKSPPKFPPIRCSTYLSQRYKDTHADLSVYDKHQA
;
A
#
# COMPACT_ATOMS: atom_id res chain seq x y z
N MET A 1 -3.84 -12.82 -2.06
CA MET A 1 -2.48 -13.19 -1.63
C MET A 1 -1.60 -13.12 -2.86
N ASN A 2 -0.55 -12.31 -2.82
CA ASN A 2 0.31 -12.08 -3.98
C ASN A 2 1.74 -12.54 -3.67
N PHE A 3 2.32 -13.34 -4.57
CA PHE A 3 3.76 -13.61 -4.60
C PHE A 3 4.43 -12.48 -5.37
N ILE A 4 5.41 -11.83 -4.74
CA ILE A 4 6.13 -10.69 -5.30
C ILE A 4 7.60 -11.10 -5.40
N ILE A 5 8.08 -11.21 -6.64
CA ILE A 5 9.47 -11.48 -6.98
C ILE A 5 10.07 -10.18 -7.49
N CYS A 6 11.10 -9.69 -6.82
CA CYS A 6 11.98 -8.66 -7.37
C CYS A 6 13.20 -9.38 -7.95
N SER A 7 13.39 -9.28 -9.27
CA SER A 7 14.53 -9.89 -9.95
C SER A 7 15.86 -9.26 -9.54
N ASP A 8 16.95 -9.96 -9.85
CA ASP A 8 18.38 -9.61 -9.74
C ASP A 8 18.85 -8.27 -10.38
N GLN A 9 17.95 -7.31 -10.60
CA GLN A 9 18.27 -6.02 -11.17
C GLN A 9 18.42 -4.94 -10.08
N PHE A 10 19.37 -4.04 -10.30
CA PHE A 10 19.49 -2.83 -9.49
C PHE A 10 18.35 -1.87 -9.83
N SER A 11 17.65 -1.40 -8.80
CA SER A 11 16.69 -0.30 -8.95
C SER A 11 17.40 1.04 -9.17
N ASP A 12 16.78 1.90 -9.97
CA ASP A 12 17.20 3.28 -10.23
C ASP A 12 15.97 4.20 -10.05
N PRO A 13 15.72 4.70 -8.82
CA PRO A 13 14.59 5.56 -8.52
C PRO A 13 14.54 6.84 -9.37
N ALA A 14 15.69 7.36 -9.80
CA ALA A 14 15.76 8.56 -10.63
C ALA A 14 15.24 8.30 -12.05
N LYS A 15 15.32 7.06 -12.52
CA LYS A 15 14.74 6.61 -13.80
C LYS A 15 13.38 5.92 -13.64
N GLY A 16 12.82 5.89 -12.43
CA GLY A 16 11.56 5.21 -12.15
C GLY A 16 11.64 3.68 -12.14
N ILE A 17 12.85 3.12 -12.03
CA ILE A 17 13.08 1.67 -11.99
C ILE A 17 13.04 1.22 -10.54
N TYR A 18 12.05 0.41 -10.19
CA TYR A 18 11.81 -0.12 -8.85
C TYR A 18 11.53 -1.63 -8.92
N GLY A 19 11.79 -2.35 -7.82
CA GLY A 19 11.23 -3.69 -7.63
C GLY A 19 9.71 -3.63 -7.41
N ALA A 20 9.27 -2.61 -6.66
CA ALA A 20 7.88 -2.19 -6.57
C ALA A 20 7.83 -0.67 -6.33
N GLY A 21 7.07 0.06 -7.14
CA GLY A 21 6.94 1.52 -7.03
C GLY A 21 6.34 1.96 -5.69
N ALA A 22 6.47 3.26 -5.38
CA ALA A 22 5.88 3.86 -4.18
C ALA A 22 4.34 3.80 -4.22
N HIS A 23 3.73 3.18 -3.20
CA HIS A 23 2.28 3.08 -3.05
C HIS A 23 1.88 2.92 -1.59
N SER A 24 0.57 3.00 -1.31
CA SER A 24 -0.06 2.57 -0.07
C SER A 24 -1.03 1.43 -0.35
N ASP A 25 -1.24 0.55 0.63
CA ASP A 25 -2.17 -0.57 0.49
C ASP A 25 -3.61 -0.08 0.62
N PHE A 26 -4.52 -0.55 -0.23
CA PHE A 26 -5.91 -0.06 -0.23
C PHE A 26 -6.75 -0.63 0.91
N GLY A 27 -6.46 -1.87 1.32
CA GLY A 27 -7.26 -2.65 2.26
C GLY A 27 -7.14 -2.20 3.72
N PHE A 28 -7.34 -3.13 4.65
CA PHE A 28 -7.32 -2.86 6.08
C PHE A 28 -5.92 -3.02 6.68
N ILE A 29 -5.34 -4.22 6.56
CA ILE A 29 -4.00 -4.57 7.04
C ILE A 29 -3.34 -5.48 6.01
N THR A 30 -2.03 -5.34 5.81
CA THR A 30 -1.23 -6.29 5.02
C THR A 30 -0.25 -7.02 5.91
N LEU A 31 -0.23 -8.34 5.82
CA LEU A 31 0.81 -9.18 6.41
C LEU A 31 1.81 -9.53 5.32
N LEU A 32 3.05 -9.06 5.45
CA LEU A 32 4.11 -9.29 4.48
C LEU A 32 5.15 -10.24 5.09
N ALA A 33 5.27 -11.43 4.49
CA ALA A 33 6.43 -12.29 4.69
C ALA A 33 7.48 -11.96 3.63
N THR A 34 8.74 -11.91 4.03
CA THR A 34 9.88 -11.67 3.14
C THR A 34 11.02 -12.57 3.56
N ASP A 35 11.90 -12.87 2.59
CA ASP A 35 13.22 -13.43 2.87
C ASP A 35 14.14 -12.41 3.59
N ASP A 36 15.41 -12.74 3.72
CA ASP A 36 16.44 -11.93 4.36
C ASP A 36 17.06 -10.86 3.44
N VAL A 37 16.54 -10.69 2.22
CA VAL A 37 17.05 -9.69 1.27
C VAL A 37 16.44 -8.32 1.54
N MET A 38 17.31 -7.36 1.84
CA MET A 38 16.95 -5.94 2.01
C MET A 38 16.32 -5.38 0.74
N GLY A 39 15.34 -4.47 0.90
CA GLY A 39 14.79 -3.75 -0.25
C GLY A 39 13.54 -2.93 0.06
N LEU A 40 12.74 -3.35 1.04
CA LEU A 40 11.56 -2.60 1.45
C LEU A 40 11.97 -1.27 2.10
N GLN A 41 11.36 -0.18 1.63
CA GLN A 41 11.43 1.14 2.24
C GLN A 41 10.03 1.66 2.56
N ILE A 42 9.93 2.42 3.66
CA ILE A 42 8.70 3.10 4.08
C ILE A 42 8.92 4.62 4.16
N CYS A 43 7.84 5.37 3.95
CA CYS A 43 7.78 6.79 4.21
C CYS A 43 6.64 7.03 5.21
N LYS A 44 7.01 7.40 6.45
CA LYS A 44 6.07 7.54 7.57
C LYS A 44 5.09 8.69 7.37
N ASP A 45 5.56 9.79 6.78
CA ASP A 45 4.74 10.93 6.41
C ASP A 45 4.64 11.04 4.89
N LYS A 46 3.53 10.53 4.34
CA LYS A 46 3.27 10.50 2.90
C LYS A 46 3.15 11.90 2.27
N ASP A 47 2.81 12.90 3.09
CA ASP A 47 2.57 14.28 2.66
C ASP A 47 3.82 15.17 2.79
N ALA A 48 4.88 14.66 3.41
CA ALA A 48 6.15 15.38 3.61
C ALA A 48 6.82 15.76 2.27
N LYS A 49 7.43 16.95 2.26
CA LYS A 49 8.21 17.46 1.12
C LYS A 49 9.56 18.00 1.61
N PRO A 50 10.69 17.28 1.37
CA PRO A 50 10.78 16.02 0.64
C PRO A 50 10.27 14.82 1.45
N GLN A 51 9.82 13.77 0.75
CA GLN A 51 9.53 12.47 1.37
C GLN A 51 10.82 11.83 1.89
N ILE A 52 10.78 11.32 3.12
CA ILE A 52 11.91 10.63 3.75
C ILE A 52 11.64 9.13 3.71
N TRP A 53 12.57 8.38 3.12
CA TRP A 53 12.46 6.93 2.94
C TRP A 53 13.41 6.21 3.90
N GLU A 54 12.88 5.27 4.67
CA GLU A 54 13.61 4.46 5.64
C GLU A 54 13.55 2.99 5.25
N TYR A 55 14.67 2.28 5.33
CA TYR A 55 14.70 0.84 5.10
C TYR A 55 14.08 0.07 6.26
N VAL A 56 13.32 -0.98 5.93
CA VAL A 56 12.83 -1.96 6.89
C VAL A 56 13.76 -3.16 6.87
N THR A 57 14.38 -3.46 8.01
CA THR A 57 15.26 -4.62 8.15
C THR A 57 14.42 -5.90 8.23
N PRO A 58 14.63 -6.93 7.39
CA PRO A 58 13.91 -8.18 7.49
C PRO A 58 14.32 -8.90 8.78
N ILE A 59 13.34 -9.45 9.48
CA ILE A 59 13.54 -10.24 10.70
C ILE A 59 13.05 -11.65 10.42
N LYS A 60 13.95 -12.63 10.52
CA LYS A 60 13.63 -14.03 10.26
C LYS A 60 12.50 -14.51 11.17
N GLY A 61 11.46 -15.08 10.55
CA GLY A 61 10.28 -15.60 11.24
C GLY A 61 9.25 -14.54 11.68
N ALA A 62 9.46 -13.27 11.33
CA ALA A 62 8.51 -12.19 11.59
C ALA A 62 7.71 -11.84 10.33
N PHE A 63 6.52 -11.26 10.56
CA PHE A 63 5.77 -10.57 9.53
C PHE A 63 6.00 -9.07 9.66
N ILE A 64 6.14 -8.39 8.52
CA ILE A 64 5.99 -6.94 8.45
C ILE A 64 4.49 -6.65 8.31
N VAL A 65 3.97 -5.74 9.12
CA VAL A 65 2.54 -5.41 9.15
C VAL A 65 2.34 -3.97 8.70
N ASN A 66 1.68 -3.78 7.56
CA ASN A 66 1.31 -2.47 7.05
C ASN A 66 -0.17 -2.18 7.35
N LEU A 67 -0.48 -0.91 7.60
CA LEU A 67 -1.86 -0.44 7.72
C LEU A 67 -2.29 0.14 6.38
N GLY A 68 -3.47 -0.25 5.90
CA GLY A 68 -4.00 0.22 4.63
C GLY A 68 -4.89 1.46 4.73
N ASP A 69 -5.17 2.05 3.58
CA ASP A 69 -5.97 3.26 3.41
C ASP A 69 -7.37 3.11 4.01
N MET A 70 -7.95 1.89 3.96
CA MET A 70 -9.26 1.64 4.54
C MET A 70 -9.24 1.76 6.07
N LEU A 71 -8.19 1.27 6.75
CA LEU A 71 -8.05 1.45 8.20
C LEU A 71 -7.76 2.91 8.56
N GLU A 72 -6.98 3.64 7.75
CA GLU A 72 -6.80 5.08 7.93
C GLU A 72 -8.13 5.82 7.86
N ARG A 73 -8.98 5.50 6.86
CA ARG A 73 -10.34 6.05 6.74
C ARG A 73 -11.20 5.70 7.95
N TRP A 74 -11.20 4.41 8.33
CA TRP A 74 -12.06 3.88 9.39
C TRP A 74 -11.73 4.48 10.77
N SER A 75 -10.44 4.70 11.02
CA SER A 75 -9.91 5.28 12.26
C SER A 75 -9.84 6.81 12.26
N ASN A 76 -10.46 7.49 11.28
CA ASN A 76 -10.46 8.95 11.17
C ASN A 76 -9.05 9.58 11.07
N CYS A 77 -8.13 8.85 10.44
CA CYS A 77 -6.70 9.14 10.34
C CYS A 77 -5.92 9.06 11.66
N MET A 78 -6.41 8.38 12.69
CA MET A 78 -5.58 8.09 13.88
C MET A 78 -4.48 7.08 13.56
N PHE A 79 -4.82 6.04 12.80
CA PHE A 79 -3.83 5.18 12.18
C PHE A 79 -3.52 5.67 10.77
N LYS A 80 -2.25 5.67 10.41
CA LYS A 80 -1.77 6.19 9.11
C LYS A 80 -1.35 5.04 8.21
N SER A 81 -1.88 5.07 7.00
CA SER A 81 -1.42 4.27 5.87
C SER A 81 -0.17 4.93 5.30
N THR A 82 0.96 4.26 5.45
CA THR A 82 2.28 4.77 5.05
C THR A 82 2.61 4.38 3.62
N LEU A 83 3.28 5.26 2.88
CA LEU A 83 3.83 4.88 1.59
C LEU A 83 4.95 3.86 1.80
N HIS A 84 5.05 2.91 0.89
CA HIS A 84 6.13 1.95 0.85
C HIS A 84 6.51 1.61 -0.59
N ARG A 85 7.76 1.20 -0.78
CA ARG A 85 8.34 0.83 -2.08
C ARG A 85 9.39 -0.25 -1.89
N VAL A 86 9.78 -0.93 -2.96
CA VAL A 86 10.87 -1.91 -2.94
C VAL A 86 11.96 -1.51 -3.93
N LEU A 87 13.19 -1.46 -3.43
CA LEU A 87 14.40 -1.28 -4.24
C LEU A 87 15.14 -2.61 -4.36
N GLY A 88 15.36 -3.05 -5.59
CA GLY A 88 16.24 -4.16 -5.94
C GLY A 88 17.71 -3.78 -5.79
N ASN A 89 18.49 -4.68 -5.21
CA ASN A 89 19.92 -4.50 -4.90
C ASN A 89 20.81 -5.46 -5.71
N GLY A 90 20.30 -6.01 -6.82
CA GLY A 90 21.01 -7.01 -7.62
C GLY A 90 20.87 -8.46 -7.12
N GLN A 91 20.08 -8.70 -6.07
CA GLN A 91 19.74 -10.04 -5.57
C GLN A 91 18.26 -10.32 -5.80
N ASP A 92 17.93 -11.58 -6.06
CA ASP A 92 16.54 -12.02 -6.07
C ASP A 92 15.95 -11.86 -4.67
N ARG A 93 14.81 -11.17 -4.59
CA ARG A 93 14.05 -11.00 -3.35
C ARG A 93 12.65 -11.56 -3.51
N TYR A 94 12.28 -12.44 -2.59
CA TYR A 94 10.99 -13.12 -2.55
C TYR A 94 10.16 -12.60 -1.38
N SER A 95 8.91 -12.26 -1.66
CA SER A 95 7.96 -11.89 -0.62
C SER A 95 6.53 -12.32 -0.94
N ILE A 96 5.74 -12.45 0.10
CA ILE A 96 4.34 -12.86 0.04
C ILE A 96 3.53 -11.82 0.81
N ALA A 97 2.65 -11.12 0.10
CA ALA A 97 1.72 -10.16 0.69
C ALA A 97 0.34 -10.79 0.85
N TYR A 98 -0.15 -10.83 2.09
CA TYR A 98 -1.51 -11.22 2.43
C TYR A 98 -2.31 -9.99 2.83
N PHE A 99 -3.20 -9.55 1.94
CA PHE A 99 -4.08 -8.40 2.15
C PHE A 99 -5.32 -8.84 2.92
N VAL A 100 -5.53 -8.22 4.09
CA VAL A 100 -6.72 -8.40 4.93
C VAL A 100 -7.66 -7.25 4.63
N GLU A 101 -8.91 -7.59 4.31
CA GLU A 101 -9.96 -6.65 3.99
C GLU A 101 -11.22 -6.99 4.81
N PRO A 102 -12.05 -6.00 5.14
CA PRO A 102 -13.38 -6.25 5.68
C PRO A 102 -14.24 -6.96 4.63
N ASN A 103 -15.34 -7.57 5.06
CA ASN A 103 -16.34 -8.11 4.14
C ASN A 103 -16.74 -7.04 3.10
N HIS A 104 -16.92 -7.44 1.84
CA HIS A 104 -17.33 -6.56 0.74
C HIS A 104 -18.56 -5.70 1.02
N ASP A 105 -19.51 -6.19 1.82
CA ASP A 105 -20.72 -5.46 2.23
C ASP A 105 -20.54 -4.60 3.49
N CYS A 106 -19.39 -4.70 4.15
CA CYS A 106 -19.06 -3.90 5.32
C CYS A 106 -19.13 -2.41 4.97
N LEU A 107 -19.95 -1.67 5.73
CA LEU A 107 -19.98 -0.22 5.68
C LEU A 107 -18.82 0.34 6.50
N VAL A 108 -17.83 0.89 5.80
CA VAL A 108 -16.66 1.55 6.40
C VAL A 108 -17.05 3.00 6.71
N GLU A 109 -17.31 3.26 7.98
CA GLU A 109 -17.62 4.58 8.53
C GLU A 109 -16.80 4.84 9.79
N CYS A 110 -16.50 6.11 10.08
CA CYS A 110 -15.66 6.48 11.21
C CYS A 110 -16.13 5.82 12.53
N LEU A 111 -15.22 5.04 13.13
CA LEU A 111 -15.48 4.29 14.37
C LEU A 111 -15.92 5.24 15.50
N PRO A 112 -16.82 4.81 16.39
CA PRO A 112 -17.29 5.64 17.51
C PRO A 112 -16.17 6.21 18.38
N THR A 113 -15.11 5.43 18.62
CA THR A 113 -13.95 5.83 19.43
C THR A 113 -12.96 6.74 18.69
N CYS A 114 -13.16 6.96 17.39
CA CYS A 114 -12.25 7.72 16.51
C CYS A 114 -12.83 9.10 16.12
N LYS A 115 -13.97 9.48 16.70
CA LYS A 115 -14.62 10.78 16.47
C LYS A 115 -15.02 11.44 17.79
N THR A 116 -15.00 12.76 17.78
CA THR A 116 -15.52 13.61 18.85
C THR A 116 -16.21 14.81 18.23
N GLU A 117 -16.90 15.64 19.02
CA GLU A 117 -17.47 16.90 18.50
C GLU A 117 -16.42 17.82 17.87
N LYS A 118 -15.20 17.82 18.43
CA LYS A 118 -14.06 18.62 17.91
C LYS A 118 -13.36 17.96 16.72
N SER A 119 -13.58 16.67 16.50
CA SER A 119 -13.00 15.90 15.39
C SER A 119 -14.08 15.01 14.78
N PRO A 120 -15.00 15.58 13.99
CA PRO A 120 -16.04 14.82 13.32
C PRO A 120 -15.44 13.86 12.27
N PRO A 121 -16.22 12.91 11.75
CA PRO A 121 -15.80 12.04 10.65
C PRO A 121 -15.27 12.85 9.46
N LYS A 122 -14.03 12.59 9.04
CA LYS A 122 -13.38 13.26 7.90
C LYS A 122 -13.82 12.73 6.54
N PHE A 123 -14.40 11.53 6.50
CA PHE A 123 -14.80 10.84 5.29
C PHE A 123 -16.26 10.38 5.39
N PRO A 124 -17.02 10.41 4.28
CA PRO A 124 -18.35 9.82 4.26
C PRO A 124 -18.28 8.29 4.45
N PRO A 125 -19.36 7.62 4.89
CA PRO A 125 -19.44 6.16 4.86
C PRO A 125 -19.28 5.62 3.43
N ILE A 126 -18.63 4.46 3.28
CA ILE A 126 -18.49 3.77 1.98
C ILE A 126 -18.49 2.25 2.19
N ARG A 127 -19.06 1.48 1.26
CA ARG A 127 -18.91 0.02 1.30
C ARG A 127 -17.49 -0.38 0.93
N CYS A 128 -16.95 -1.40 1.58
CA CYS A 128 -15.62 -1.96 1.30
C CYS A 128 -15.45 -2.28 -0.20
N SER A 129 -16.40 -3.00 -0.80
CA SER A 129 -16.42 -3.34 -2.23
C SER A 129 -16.35 -2.12 -3.15
N THR A 130 -17.15 -1.08 -2.87
CA THR A 130 -17.15 0.15 -3.65
C THR A 130 -15.79 0.85 -3.57
N TYR A 131 -15.21 0.94 -2.38
CA TYR A 131 -13.91 1.56 -2.20
C TYR A 131 -12.82 0.81 -2.97
N LEU A 132 -12.70 -0.51 -2.79
CA LEU A 132 -11.68 -1.31 -3.46
C LEU A 132 -11.84 -1.28 -4.98
N SER A 133 -13.08 -1.39 -5.49
CA SER A 133 -13.37 -1.29 -6.92
C SER A 133 -12.93 0.05 -7.51
N GLN A 134 -13.12 1.15 -6.77
CA GLN A 134 -12.65 2.46 -7.20
C GLN A 134 -11.11 2.48 -7.29
N ARG A 135 -10.42 2.00 -6.25
CA ARG A 135 -8.95 2.00 -6.22
C ARG A 135 -8.33 1.12 -7.31
N TYR A 136 -8.90 -0.06 -7.59
CA TYR A 136 -8.44 -0.90 -8.69
C TYR A 136 -8.63 -0.22 -10.05
N LYS A 137 -9.75 0.47 -10.27
CA LYS A 137 -9.99 1.24 -11.50
C LYS A 137 -9.03 2.42 -11.64
N ASP A 138 -8.72 3.11 -10.55
CA ASP A 138 -7.80 4.25 -10.56
C ASP A 138 -6.35 3.83 -10.84
N THR A 139 -5.99 2.58 -10.50
CA THR A 139 -4.59 2.10 -10.52
C THR A 139 -4.29 1.18 -11.71
N HIS A 140 -5.30 0.53 -12.29
CA HIS A 140 -5.14 -0.22 -13.53
C HIS A 140 -5.14 0.73 -14.72
N ALA A 141 -4.13 0.60 -15.59
CA ALA A 141 -4.10 1.32 -16.85
C ALA A 141 -5.37 1.01 -17.64
N ASP A 142 -6.05 2.06 -18.12
CA ASP A 142 -7.05 1.89 -19.16
C ASP A 142 -6.33 1.39 -20.43
N LEU A 143 -6.41 0.09 -20.67
CA LEU A 143 -5.72 -0.54 -21.81
C LEU A 143 -6.29 -0.05 -23.15
N SER A 144 -7.45 0.64 -23.17
CA SER A 144 -7.98 1.29 -24.38
C SER A 144 -7.06 2.40 -24.92
N VAL A 145 -6.09 2.86 -24.13
CA VAL A 145 -5.05 3.79 -24.57
C VAL A 145 -4.09 3.12 -25.57
N TYR A 146 -3.88 1.79 -25.50
CA TYR A 146 -3.06 1.07 -26.47
C TYR A 146 -3.80 0.77 -27.78
N ASP A 147 -5.13 0.62 -27.73
CA ASP A 147 -5.95 0.38 -28.93
C ASP A 147 -6.01 1.60 -29.87
N LYS A 148 -5.78 2.81 -29.36
CA LYS A 148 -5.76 4.05 -30.17
C LYS A 148 -4.48 4.25 -30.97
N HIS A 149 -3.47 3.41 -30.81
CA HIS A 149 -2.19 3.52 -31.50
C HIS A 149 -1.94 2.43 -32.56
N GLN A 150 -2.96 1.63 -32.91
CA GLN A 150 -2.92 0.66 -34.00
C GLN A 150 -3.93 0.95 -35.15
N ALA A 151 -4.42 2.18 -35.26
CA ALA A 151 -5.25 2.63 -36.39
C ALA A 151 -4.53 3.66 -37.25
#